data_AF-A0A938V5T9-F1
#
_entry.id   AF-A0A938V5T9-F1
#
_cell.length_a   1.000
_cell.length_b   1.000
_cell.length_c   1.000
_cell.angle_alpha   90.00
_cell.angle_beta   90.00
_cell.angle_gamma   90.00
#
_symmetry.space_group_name_H-M   'P 1'
#
loop_
_entity.id
_entity.type
_entity.pdbx_description
1 polymer ?
#
loop_
_entity_poly.entity_id
_entity_poly.type
_entity_poly.pdbx_seq_one_letter_code
_entity_poly.pdbx_strand_id
1 'polypeptide(L)'
;MTREKDDAGEGRRKRSGGLNPPSPGRPGEERRREVPEPPRVSDLVDEEEELLKQRPGGLKPRSIAKKRLTRQEMIQGKELLPYMEYRRPHTRSECRDGIRPCPYVSCRFHLYLDVNPRTGTLKLNFPGLEVWEMPFTCALDVSDMGGRTLEEVGQILNMTRERVRQLEASALRKIRTAIERSGEDADLLDGSSEEEGGEEE
;
A
#
# COMPACT_ATOMS: atom_id res chain seq x y z
N MET A 1 67.59 43.82 30.09
CA MET A 1 66.95 42.88 29.14
C MET A 1 67.10 41.47 29.71
N THR A 2 66.60 41.11 30.91
CA THR A 2 65.23 41.26 31.46
C THR A 2 64.19 40.73 30.47
N ARG A 3 63.34 39.76 30.78
CA ARG A 3 62.95 39.16 32.07
C ARG A 3 62.08 37.94 31.71
N GLU A 4 62.37 36.76 32.25
CA GLU A 4 61.68 36.19 33.43
C GLU A 4 60.34 35.55 33.03
N LYS A 5 59.92 34.40 33.54
CA LYS A 5 60.45 33.36 34.44
C LYS A 5 59.27 32.41 34.66
N ASP A 6 59.60 31.18 35.05
CA ASP A 6 58.89 30.36 36.06
C ASP A 6 57.40 29.99 35.79
N ASP A 7 56.83 28.90 36.26
CA ASP A 7 57.13 28.18 37.48
C ASP A 7 56.50 26.77 37.45
N ALA A 8 56.97 25.97 38.42
CA ALA A 8 56.42 24.77 39.04
C ALA A 8 55.07 24.21 38.50
N GLY A 9 54.93 22.91 38.23
CA GLY A 9 55.27 21.83 39.14
C GLY A 9 54.09 21.53 40.05
N GLU A 10 53.30 20.49 39.76
CA GLU A 10 52.64 19.73 40.83
C GLU A 10 52.35 18.30 40.39
N GLY A 11 53.05 17.37 41.05
CA GLY A 11 52.80 15.95 40.92
C GLY A 11 51.42 15.59 41.47
N ARG A 12 50.61 14.88 40.68
CA ARG A 12 49.49 14.13 41.23
C ARG A 12 49.76 12.63 41.14
N ARG A 13 49.81 12.07 42.33
CA ARG A 13 50.09 10.68 42.67
C ARG A 13 49.17 9.72 41.93
N LYS A 14 49.75 8.56 41.61
CA LYS A 14 49.12 7.32 41.14
C LYS A 14 47.74 7.08 41.73
N ARG A 15 46.76 6.78 40.88
CA ARG A 15 45.78 5.71 41.15
C ARG A 15 45.73 4.84 39.91
N SER A 16 46.30 3.65 40.03
CA SER A 16 45.98 2.51 39.17
C SER A 16 44.49 2.23 39.32
N GLY A 17 43.67 2.87 38.49
CA GLY A 17 42.27 2.53 38.33
C GLY A 17 42.23 1.19 37.62
N GLY A 18 41.98 0.12 38.38
CA GLY A 18 41.73 -1.20 37.83
C GLY A 18 40.64 -1.10 36.77
N LEU A 19 40.93 -1.64 35.59
CA LEU A 19 39.90 -1.95 34.60
C LEU A 19 39.04 -3.05 35.23
N ASN A 20 37.96 -2.66 35.91
CA ASN A 20 36.93 -3.62 36.25
C ASN A 20 36.29 -4.06 34.92
N PRO A 21 36.29 -5.35 34.57
CA PRO A 21 35.54 -5.83 33.43
C PRO A 21 34.07 -5.50 33.63
N PRO A 22 33.32 -5.17 32.55
CA PRO A 22 31.89 -4.90 32.66
C PRO A 22 31.20 -6.10 33.30
N SER A 23 30.39 -5.85 34.32
CA SER A 23 29.58 -6.86 35.00
C SER A 23 28.77 -7.65 33.97
N PRO A 24 28.68 -8.99 34.08
CA PRO A 24 27.83 -9.76 33.19
C PRO A 24 26.39 -9.28 33.35
N GLY A 25 25.80 -8.82 32.25
CA GLY A 25 24.40 -8.39 32.20
C GLY A 25 23.50 -9.49 32.75
N ARG A 26 22.43 -9.08 33.43
CA ARG A 26 21.43 -10.02 33.99
C ARG A 26 20.91 -10.93 32.87
N PRO A 27 20.84 -12.26 33.09
CA PRO A 27 20.23 -13.15 32.12
C PRO A 27 18.73 -12.87 32.09
N GLY A 28 18.22 -12.36 30.95
CA GLY A 28 16.78 -12.17 30.74
C GLY A 28 16.38 -10.89 30.02
N GLU A 29 17.29 -9.95 29.77
CA GLU A 29 16.95 -8.73 29.02
C GLU A 29 17.28 -8.91 27.54
N GLU A 30 16.54 -9.81 26.87
CA GLU A 30 16.40 -9.75 25.42
C GLU A 30 15.73 -8.41 25.11
N ARG A 31 16.57 -7.43 24.76
CA ARG A 31 16.14 -6.16 24.20
C ARG A 31 15.33 -6.53 22.95
N ARG A 32 13.99 -6.58 23.07
CA ARG A 32 13.08 -6.78 21.95
C ARG A 32 13.56 -5.80 20.89
N ARG A 33 14.08 -6.30 19.77
CA ARG A 33 14.36 -5.44 18.62
C ARG A 33 12.99 -4.88 18.26
N GLU A 34 12.79 -3.59 18.52
CA GLU A 34 11.65 -2.86 17.99
C GLU A 34 11.71 -3.07 16.48
N VAL A 35 10.79 -3.88 15.97
CA VAL A 35 10.60 -4.02 14.53
C VAL A 35 10.03 -2.68 14.10
N PRO A 36 10.71 -1.91 13.24
CA PRO A 36 10.18 -0.63 12.78
C PRO A 36 8.79 -0.88 12.20
N GLU A 37 7.82 -0.09 12.62
CA GLU A 37 6.47 -0.15 12.05
C GLU A 37 6.58 0.02 10.54
N PRO A 38 5.88 -0.82 9.75
CA PRO A 38 5.90 -0.67 8.30
C PRO A 38 5.42 0.75 7.95
N PRO A 39 6.02 1.40 6.94
CA PRO A 39 5.62 2.74 6.55
C PRO A 39 4.13 2.79 6.27
N ARG A 40 3.45 3.85 6.72
CA ARG A 40 2.03 4.00 6.45
C ARG A 40 1.87 4.18 4.95
N VAL A 41 0.73 3.72 4.42
CA VAL A 41 0.45 3.84 2.98
C VAL A 41 0.52 5.31 2.55
N SER A 42 0.03 6.25 3.37
CA SER A 42 0.22 7.69 3.16
C SER A 42 1.67 8.07 2.84
N ASP A 43 2.62 7.54 3.61
CA ASP A 43 4.03 7.92 3.50
C ASP A 43 4.63 7.42 2.16
N LEU A 44 4.17 6.27 1.65
CA LEU A 44 4.58 5.73 0.35
C LEU A 44 3.89 6.43 -0.83
N VAL A 45 2.66 6.90 -0.62
CA VAL A 45 1.85 7.51 -1.68
C VAL A 45 2.24 8.98 -1.88
N ASP A 46 2.64 9.68 -0.81
CA ASP A 46 3.05 11.09 -0.86
C ASP A 46 4.37 11.28 -1.62
N GLU A 47 5.38 10.42 -1.39
CA GLU A 47 6.65 10.43 -2.15
C GLU A 47 6.43 10.20 -3.65
N GLU A 48 5.44 9.38 -4.00
CA GLU A 48 5.13 9.03 -5.37
C GLU A 48 4.29 10.08 -6.09
N GLU A 49 3.39 10.77 -5.39
CA GLU A 49 2.67 11.93 -5.92
C GLU A 49 3.66 13.01 -6.39
N GLU A 50 4.78 13.17 -5.67
CA GLU A 50 5.84 14.10 -6.02
C GLU A 50 6.64 13.65 -7.25
N LEU A 51 6.90 12.35 -7.41
CA LEU A 51 7.50 11.77 -8.64
C LEU A 51 6.57 11.92 -9.86
N LEU A 52 5.27 11.71 -9.67
CA LEU A 52 4.24 11.83 -10.70
C LEU A 52 4.10 13.26 -11.24
N LYS A 53 4.25 14.27 -10.38
CA LYS A 53 4.22 15.69 -10.78
C LYS A 53 5.39 16.05 -11.72
N GLN A 54 6.47 15.28 -11.70
CA GLN A 54 7.69 15.55 -12.47
C GLN A 54 7.72 14.87 -13.85
N ARG A 55 6.84 13.90 -14.13
CA ARG A 55 6.90 13.10 -15.38
C ARG A 55 6.00 13.62 -16.51
N PRO A 56 6.49 13.66 -17.76
CA PRO A 56 5.68 14.00 -18.93
C PRO A 56 4.68 12.88 -19.23
N GLY A 57 3.38 13.17 -19.20
CA GLY A 57 2.29 12.18 -19.36
C GLY A 57 1.13 12.40 -18.38
N GLY A 58 1.40 13.09 -17.28
CA GLY A 58 0.41 13.59 -16.33
C GLY A 58 -0.19 12.53 -15.41
N LEU A 59 -0.69 13.01 -14.27
CA LEU A 59 -1.44 12.27 -13.25
C LEU A 59 -2.80 11.75 -13.71
N LYS A 60 -3.21 11.92 -14.97
CA LYS A 60 -4.60 11.65 -15.38
C LYS A 60 -4.75 10.24 -15.94
N PRO A 61 -5.79 9.47 -15.53
CA PRO A 61 -6.06 8.18 -16.14
C PRO A 61 -6.28 8.29 -17.65
N ARG A 62 -5.78 7.31 -18.40
CA ARG A 62 -5.86 7.29 -19.86
C ARG A 62 -6.64 6.08 -20.34
N SER A 63 -7.68 6.34 -21.14
CA SER A 63 -8.45 5.28 -21.80
C SER A 63 -7.88 4.95 -23.17
N ILE A 64 -7.69 3.65 -23.44
CA ILE A 64 -7.29 3.07 -24.72
C ILE A 64 -8.50 2.31 -25.27
N ALA A 65 -9.02 2.78 -26.39
CA ALA A 65 -10.10 2.09 -27.10
C ALA A 65 -9.59 0.76 -27.69
N LYS A 66 -10.46 -0.25 -27.72
CA LYS A 66 -10.17 -1.51 -28.38
C LYS A 66 -9.95 -1.26 -29.87
N LYS A 67 -8.76 -1.55 -30.40
CA LYS A 67 -8.54 -1.61 -31.84
C LYS A 67 -9.51 -2.64 -32.44
N ARG A 68 -10.09 -2.33 -33.60
CA ARG A 68 -10.83 -3.33 -34.38
C ARG A 68 -9.81 -4.33 -34.91
N LEU A 69 -9.63 -5.42 -34.18
CA LEU A 69 -8.80 -6.53 -34.60
C LEU A 69 -9.50 -7.26 -35.75
N THR A 70 -8.73 -7.61 -36.76
CA THR A 70 -9.16 -8.53 -37.82
C THR A 70 -9.49 -9.89 -37.21
N ARG A 71 -10.25 -10.71 -37.94
CA ARG A 71 -10.56 -12.08 -37.51
C ARG A 71 -9.29 -12.91 -37.29
N GLN A 72 -8.28 -12.73 -38.13
CA GLN A 72 -7.00 -13.43 -38.01
C GLN A 72 -6.23 -13.00 -36.75
N GLU A 73 -6.12 -11.70 -36.47
CA GLU A 73 -5.47 -11.19 -35.24
C GLU A 73 -6.18 -11.68 -33.97
N MET A 74 -7.53 -11.77 -33.99
CA MET A 74 -8.27 -12.33 -32.85
C MET A 74 -8.03 -13.83 -32.66
N ILE A 75 -7.92 -14.60 -33.74
CA ILE A 75 -7.62 -16.05 -33.66
C ILE A 75 -6.20 -16.25 -33.12
N GLN A 76 -5.22 -15.53 -33.69
CA GLN A 76 -3.83 -15.58 -33.25
C GLN A 76 -3.70 -15.19 -31.77
N GLY A 77 -4.38 -14.12 -31.35
CA GLY A 77 -4.41 -13.71 -29.94
C GLY A 77 -4.96 -14.79 -29.02
N LYS A 78 -6.03 -15.49 -29.43
CA LYS A 78 -6.60 -16.61 -28.65
C LYS A 78 -5.67 -17.82 -28.57
N GLU A 79 -4.94 -18.12 -29.64
CA GLU A 79 -3.98 -19.22 -29.67
C GLU A 79 -2.80 -18.98 -28.72
N LEU A 80 -2.45 -17.72 -28.47
CA LEU A 80 -1.40 -17.34 -27.52
C LEU A 80 -1.87 -17.36 -26.04
N LEU A 81 -3.19 -17.30 -25.77
CA LEU A 81 -3.71 -17.23 -24.39
C LEU A 81 -3.24 -18.39 -23.49
N PRO A 82 -3.27 -19.67 -23.92
CA PRO A 82 -2.82 -20.78 -23.08
C PRO A 82 -1.36 -20.65 -22.64
N TYR A 83 -0.49 -20.13 -23.51
CA TYR A 83 0.92 -19.92 -23.19
C TYR A 83 1.13 -18.75 -22.21
N MET A 84 0.26 -17.74 -22.26
CA MET A 84 0.27 -16.59 -21.35
C MET A 84 -0.32 -16.91 -19.98
N GLU A 85 -1.27 -17.85 -19.90
CA GLU A 85 -2.00 -18.18 -18.67
C GLU A 85 -1.44 -19.39 -17.91
N TYR A 86 -0.47 -20.13 -18.45
CA TYR A 86 0.04 -21.40 -17.90
C TYR A 86 0.52 -21.35 -16.43
N ARG A 87 0.88 -20.17 -15.90
CA ARG A 87 1.29 -19.97 -14.50
C ARG A 87 0.48 -18.94 -13.74
N ARG A 88 -0.75 -18.64 -14.20
CA ARG A 88 -1.60 -17.68 -13.51
C ARG A 88 -2.31 -18.35 -12.32
N PRO A 89 -2.19 -17.81 -11.11
CA PRO A 89 -2.93 -18.32 -9.95
C PRO A 89 -4.44 -18.11 -10.16
N HIS A 90 -5.22 -19.11 -9.79
CA HIS A 90 -6.68 -19.11 -9.91
C HIS A 90 -7.36 -18.62 -8.63
N THR A 91 -6.72 -18.84 -7.49
CA THR A 91 -7.26 -18.50 -6.18
C THR A 91 -6.40 -17.46 -5.45
N ARG A 92 -7.01 -16.74 -4.50
CA ARG A 92 -6.28 -15.78 -3.66
C ARG A 92 -5.17 -16.46 -2.86
N SER A 93 -5.42 -17.66 -2.34
CA SER A 93 -4.43 -18.47 -1.62
C SER A 93 -3.16 -18.73 -2.44
N GLU A 94 -3.29 -18.92 -3.76
CA GLU A 94 -2.14 -19.16 -4.64
C GLU A 94 -1.35 -17.89 -4.96
N CYS A 95 -1.99 -16.72 -4.94
CA CYS A 95 -1.34 -15.46 -5.34
C CYS A 95 -0.89 -14.58 -4.17
N ARG A 96 -1.37 -14.85 -2.95
CA ARG A 96 -1.12 -14.04 -1.75
C ARG A 96 0.36 -13.78 -1.54
N ASP A 97 1.15 -14.84 -1.45
CA ASP A 97 2.59 -14.79 -1.20
C ASP A 97 3.40 -14.81 -2.51
N GLY A 98 2.76 -14.52 -3.64
CA GLY A 98 3.41 -14.41 -4.94
C GLY A 98 4.31 -13.18 -5.05
N ILE A 99 5.09 -13.10 -6.13
CA ILE A 99 5.99 -11.97 -6.36
C ILE A 99 5.22 -10.63 -6.42
N ARG A 100 5.86 -9.57 -5.94
CA ARG A 100 5.39 -8.20 -6.04
C ARG A 100 6.50 -7.32 -6.63
N PRO A 101 6.16 -6.32 -7.47
CA PRO A 101 4.83 -5.97 -7.99
C PRO A 101 4.17 -7.08 -8.83
N CYS A 102 2.83 -7.18 -8.78
CA CYS A 102 2.10 -8.33 -9.33
C CYS A 102 2.24 -8.41 -10.87
N PRO A 103 2.71 -9.53 -11.44
CA PRO A 103 2.92 -9.65 -12.89
C PRO A 103 1.61 -9.82 -13.67
N TYR A 104 0.51 -10.17 -12.98
CA TYR A 104 -0.77 -10.51 -13.61
C TYR A 104 -1.64 -9.27 -13.81
N VAL A 105 -1.19 -8.35 -14.67
CA VAL A 105 -1.85 -7.06 -14.94
C VAL A 105 -3.28 -7.18 -15.50
N SER A 106 -3.65 -8.34 -16.03
CA SER A 106 -5.01 -8.66 -16.50
C SER A 106 -5.93 -9.17 -15.39
N CYS A 107 -5.48 -9.18 -14.12
CA CYS A 107 -6.31 -9.53 -12.98
C CYS A 107 -7.37 -8.46 -12.72
N ARG A 108 -8.58 -8.91 -12.37
CA ARG A 108 -9.69 -8.03 -12.00
C ARG A 108 -9.35 -7.12 -10.81
N PHE A 109 -8.45 -7.57 -9.93
CA PHE A 109 -8.03 -6.83 -8.75
C PHE A 109 -6.75 -6.03 -8.95
N HIS A 110 -6.21 -5.99 -10.17
CA HIS A 110 -4.97 -5.29 -10.44
C HIS A 110 -5.20 -3.78 -10.54
N LEU A 111 -4.38 -2.98 -9.85
CA LEU A 111 -4.59 -1.53 -9.75
C LEU A 111 -4.11 -0.73 -10.97
N TYR A 112 -3.29 -1.33 -11.84
CA TYR A 112 -2.77 -0.68 -13.05
C TYR A 112 -3.81 -0.48 -14.17
N LEU A 113 -4.70 -1.47 -14.38
CA LEU A 113 -5.57 -1.56 -15.56
C LEU A 113 -7.02 -1.88 -15.18
N ASP A 114 -7.95 -1.04 -15.62
CA ASP A 114 -9.39 -1.30 -15.57
C ASP A 114 -9.90 -1.71 -16.96
N VAL A 115 -10.52 -2.89 -17.07
CA VAL A 115 -11.12 -3.37 -18.32
C VAL A 115 -12.63 -3.21 -18.28
N ASN A 116 -13.20 -2.46 -19.23
CA ASN A 116 -14.65 -2.42 -19.40
C ASN A 116 -15.12 -3.73 -20.06
N PRO A 117 -15.94 -4.57 -19.39
CA PRO A 117 -16.32 -5.88 -19.93
C PRO A 117 -17.26 -5.78 -21.14
N ARG A 118 -17.99 -4.66 -21.31
CA ARG A 118 -18.93 -4.45 -22.41
C ARG A 118 -18.26 -3.89 -23.64
N THR A 119 -17.46 -2.83 -23.48
CA THR A 119 -16.84 -2.12 -24.61
C THR A 119 -15.44 -2.65 -24.94
N GLY A 120 -14.78 -3.33 -24.00
CA GLY A 120 -13.38 -3.73 -24.11
C GLY A 120 -12.39 -2.58 -24.03
N THR A 121 -12.84 -1.39 -23.60
CA THR A 121 -11.95 -0.24 -23.35
C THR A 121 -11.05 -0.55 -22.15
N LEU A 122 -9.76 -0.28 -22.29
CA LEU A 122 -8.78 -0.36 -21.21
C LEU A 122 -8.55 1.02 -20.64
N LYS A 123 -8.63 1.19 -19.32
CA LYS A 123 -8.24 2.42 -18.62
C LYS A 123 -6.98 2.15 -17.84
N LEU A 124 -5.91 2.86 -18.19
CA LEU A 124 -4.69 2.95 -17.41
C LEU A 124 -4.91 3.95 -16.29
N ASN A 125 -4.74 3.50 -15.04
CA ASN A 125 -4.90 4.39 -13.90
C ASN A 125 -3.75 5.38 -13.81
N PHE A 126 -2.51 4.91 -13.95
CA PHE A 126 -1.32 5.75 -13.90
C PHE A 126 -0.50 5.58 -15.19
N PRO A 127 -0.84 6.28 -16.29
CA PRO A 127 -0.14 6.09 -17.57
C PRO A 127 1.31 6.58 -17.57
N GLY A 128 1.72 7.35 -16.56
CA GLY A 128 3.09 7.81 -16.36
C GLY A 128 3.95 6.88 -15.51
N LEU A 129 3.38 5.82 -14.94
CA LEU A 129 4.10 4.82 -14.14
C LEU A 129 4.03 3.47 -14.79
N GLU A 130 5.15 2.75 -14.69
CA GLU A 130 5.22 1.35 -15.00
C GLU A 130 4.84 0.50 -13.78
N VAL A 131 4.51 -0.77 -14.01
CA VAL A 131 4.00 -1.68 -12.96
C VAL A 131 4.99 -1.85 -11.81
N TRP A 132 6.30 -1.81 -12.10
CA TRP A 132 7.34 -1.94 -11.08
C TRP A 132 7.56 -0.66 -10.25
N GLU A 133 6.99 0.46 -10.68
CA GLU A 133 7.07 1.75 -10.00
C GLU A 133 5.85 1.98 -9.09
N MET A 134 4.80 1.15 -9.23
CA MET A 134 3.59 1.27 -8.43
C MET A 134 3.80 0.76 -6.99
N PRO A 135 3.23 1.45 -5.99
CA PRO A 135 3.41 1.11 -4.57
C PRO A 135 2.53 -0.10 -4.22
N PHE A 136 1.34 -0.14 -4.82
CA PHE A 136 0.38 -1.22 -4.69
C PHE A 136 -0.06 -1.65 -6.08
N THR A 137 -0.06 -2.94 -6.32
CA THR A 137 -0.53 -3.54 -7.59
C THR A 137 -1.80 -4.36 -7.42
N CYS A 138 -2.23 -4.66 -6.19
CA CYS A 138 -3.35 -5.53 -5.90
C CYS A 138 -4.32 -4.89 -4.90
N ALA A 139 -5.59 -4.72 -5.29
CA ALA A 139 -6.63 -4.20 -4.42
C ALA A 139 -6.88 -5.09 -3.19
N LEU A 140 -6.74 -6.41 -3.33
CA LEU A 140 -6.91 -7.34 -2.20
C LEU A 140 -5.79 -7.22 -1.17
N ASP A 141 -4.55 -6.97 -1.60
CA ASP A 141 -3.45 -6.70 -0.66
C ASP A 141 -3.71 -5.41 0.10
N VAL A 142 -4.23 -4.37 -0.57
CA VAL A 142 -4.63 -3.11 0.07
C VAL A 142 -5.74 -3.33 1.10
N SER A 143 -6.74 -4.15 0.77
CA SER A 143 -7.82 -4.50 1.70
C SER A 143 -7.35 -5.34 2.90
N ASP A 144 -6.42 -6.28 2.68
CA ASP A 144 -5.88 -7.14 3.75
C ASP A 144 -5.09 -6.34 4.80
N MET A 145 -4.55 -5.16 4.44
CA MET A 145 -3.88 -4.25 5.38
C MET A 145 -4.85 -3.51 6.31
N GLY A 146 -6.17 -3.62 6.10
CA GLY A 146 -7.19 -2.99 6.94
C GLY A 146 -7.77 -1.70 6.36
N GLY A 147 -8.41 -0.92 7.24
CA GLY A 147 -9.14 0.29 6.90
C GLY A 147 -8.26 1.35 6.24
N ARG A 148 -8.79 1.97 5.18
CA ARG A 148 -8.17 3.08 4.47
C ARG A 148 -9.15 4.24 4.41
N THR A 149 -8.61 5.45 4.49
CA THR A 149 -9.38 6.68 4.30
C THR A 149 -9.81 6.84 2.83
N LEU A 150 -10.83 7.66 2.58
CA LEU A 150 -11.32 7.92 1.22
C LEU A 150 -10.26 8.62 0.36
N GLU A 151 -9.42 9.43 1.00
CA GLU A 151 -8.27 10.11 0.42
C GLU A 151 -7.21 9.11 -0.03
N GLU A 152 -6.77 8.21 0.84
CA GLU A 152 -5.78 7.16 0.51
C GLU A 152 -6.28 6.26 -0.63
N VAL A 153 -7.53 5.80 -0.57
CA VAL A 153 -8.13 4.99 -1.64
C VAL A 153 -8.20 5.77 -2.96
N GLY A 154 -8.49 7.07 -2.87
CA GLY A 154 -8.48 7.98 -4.02
C GLY A 154 -7.11 8.05 -4.67
N GLN A 155 -6.05 8.25 -3.89
CA GLN A 155 -4.69 8.28 -4.41
C GLN A 155 -4.30 6.93 -5.04
N ILE A 156 -4.54 5.80 -4.36
CA ILE A 156 -4.18 4.44 -4.84
C ILE A 156 -4.87 4.08 -6.17
N LEU A 157 -6.12 4.51 -6.37
CA LEU A 157 -6.90 4.22 -7.58
C LEU A 157 -6.81 5.31 -8.65
N ASN A 158 -6.09 6.40 -8.37
CA ASN A 158 -6.11 7.63 -9.16
C ASN A 158 -7.53 8.17 -9.41
N MET A 159 -8.28 8.35 -8.32
CA MET A 159 -9.66 8.81 -8.29
C MET A 159 -9.80 9.97 -7.31
N THR A 160 -10.74 10.88 -7.59
CA THR A 160 -11.05 11.92 -6.62
C THR A 160 -11.71 11.30 -5.39
N ARG A 161 -11.42 11.85 -4.20
CA ARG A 161 -12.06 11.48 -2.94
C ARG A 161 -13.59 11.41 -3.06
N GLU A 162 -14.19 12.43 -3.66
CA GLU A 162 -15.65 12.48 -3.84
C GLU A 162 -16.17 11.33 -4.71
N ARG A 163 -15.41 10.93 -5.73
CA ARG A 163 -15.79 9.78 -6.56
C ARG A 163 -15.71 8.47 -5.78
N VAL A 164 -14.71 8.29 -4.93
CA VAL A 164 -14.60 7.14 -4.02
C VAL A 164 -15.80 7.10 -3.07
N ARG A 165 -16.13 8.22 -2.43
CA ARG A 165 -17.31 8.35 -1.56
C ARG A 165 -18.61 7.95 -2.27
N GLN A 166 -18.80 8.37 -3.52
CA GLN A 166 -19.97 7.99 -4.32
C GLN A 166 -20.02 6.49 -4.62
N LEU A 167 -18.86 5.87 -4.89
CA LEU A 167 -18.77 4.44 -5.13
C LEU A 167 -19.07 3.64 -3.88
N GLU A 168 -18.52 4.05 -2.74
CA GLU A 168 -18.81 3.48 -1.42
C GLU A 168 -20.31 3.53 -1.11
N ALA A 169 -20.94 4.70 -1.20
CA ALA A 169 -22.38 4.84 -0.98
C ALA A 169 -23.22 4.00 -1.96
N SER A 170 -22.75 3.81 -3.19
CA SER A 170 -23.40 2.92 -4.17
C SER A 170 -23.23 1.45 -3.81
N ALA A 171 -22.04 1.06 -3.33
CA ALA A 171 -21.73 -0.31 -2.91
C ALA A 171 -22.52 -0.69 -1.66
N LEU A 172 -22.54 0.16 -0.63
CA LEU A 172 -23.30 -0.05 0.61
C LEU A 172 -24.80 -0.25 0.32
N ARG A 173 -25.38 0.55 -0.57
CA ARG A 173 -26.78 0.37 -1.00
C ARG A 173 -27.01 -1.00 -1.66
N LYS A 174 -26.11 -1.44 -2.53
CA LYS A 174 -26.22 -2.76 -3.18
C LYS A 174 -26.11 -3.91 -2.18
N ILE A 175 -25.21 -3.78 -1.21
CA ILE A 175 -25.04 -4.78 -0.14
C ILE A 175 -26.29 -4.85 0.72
N ARG A 176 -26.82 -3.71 1.16
CA ARG A 176 -28.08 -3.63 1.92
C ARG A 176 -29.23 -4.32 1.18
N THR A 177 -29.44 -3.99 -0.09
CA THR A 177 -30.48 -4.65 -0.91
C THR A 177 -30.22 -6.14 -1.12
N ALA A 178 -28.97 -6.59 -1.15
CA ALA A 178 -28.65 -8.00 -1.27
C ALA A 178 -28.98 -8.77 0.02
N ILE A 179 -28.69 -8.19 1.18
CA ILE A 179 -28.99 -8.74 2.52
C ILE A 179 -30.51 -8.78 2.76
N GLU A 180 -31.23 -7.69 2.46
CA GLU A 180 -32.70 -7.65 2.54
C GLU A 180 -33.36 -8.75 1.70
N ARG A 181 -32.71 -9.16 0.59
CA ARG A 181 -33.20 -10.23 -0.29
C ARG A 181 -32.80 -11.63 0.17
N SER A 182 -31.70 -11.79 0.90
CA SER A 182 -31.30 -13.09 1.47
C SER A 182 -32.08 -13.42 2.75
N GLY A 183 -32.75 -12.45 3.37
CA GLY A 183 -33.51 -12.64 4.61
C GLY A 183 -32.61 -12.79 5.83
N GLU A 184 -31.34 -12.41 5.71
CA GLU A 184 -30.38 -12.33 6.80
C GLU A 184 -30.50 -10.94 7.45
N ASP A 185 -30.44 -10.89 8.79
CA ASP A 185 -30.84 -9.74 9.60
C ASP A 185 -30.20 -8.41 9.15
N ALA A 186 -31.05 -7.43 8.83
CA ALA A 186 -30.67 -6.08 8.43
C ALA A 186 -29.95 -5.28 9.54
N ASP A 187 -29.98 -5.78 10.78
CA ASP A 187 -29.46 -5.14 11.99
C ASP A 187 -27.92 -5.10 12.04
N LEU A 188 -27.22 -5.93 11.26
CA LEU A 188 -25.74 -5.94 11.22
C LEU A 188 -25.12 -4.70 10.54
N LEU A 189 -25.91 -3.87 9.87
CA LEU A 189 -25.42 -2.71 9.10
C LEU A 189 -25.70 -1.35 9.75
N ASP A 190 -26.42 -1.31 10.86
CA ASP A 190 -26.60 -0.08 11.63
C ASP A 190 -25.47 0.03 12.67
N GLY A 191 -24.41 0.73 12.28
CA GLY A 191 -23.29 1.06 13.15
C GLY A 191 -23.65 2.09 14.22
N SER A 192 -24.67 1.82 15.05
CA SER A 192 -24.85 2.53 16.32
C SER A 192 -23.81 1.99 17.30
N SER A 193 -22.57 2.48 17.18
CA SER A 193 -21.74 2.65 18.36
C SER A 193 -22.43 3.71 19.21
N GLU A 194 -23.34 3.27 20.07
CA GLU A 194 -23.77 4.04 21.23
C GLU A 194 -22.50 4.34 22.02
N GLU A 195 -22.03 5.58 21.94
CA GLU A 195 -21.09 6.12 22.92
C GLU A 195 -21.85 6.19 24.25
N GLU A 196 -21.94 5.06 24.96
CA GLU A 196 -22.35 5.03 26.35
C GLU A 196 -21.23 5.62 27.22
N GLY A 197 -21.57 6.70 27.92
CA GLY A 197 -21.18 6.87 29.31
C GLY A 197 -19.88 7.62 29.57
N GLY A 198 -20.03 8.91 29.88
CA GLY A 198 -18.97 9.71 30.50
C GLY A 198 -19.47 11.01 31.12
N GLU A 199 -20.66 11.00 31.74
CA GLU A 199 -21.00 11.97 32.79
C GLU A 199 -20.70 11.28 34.13
N GLU A 200 -19.59 11.65 34.77
CA GLU A 200 -19.38 11.47 36.20
C GLU A 200 -19.30 12.86 36.84
N GLU A 201 -19.97 12.97 37.99
CA GLU A 201 -20.28 14.15 38.81
C GLU A 201 -19.12 15.07 39.20
#